data_AF-A0A699WTJ0-F1
#
_entry.id   AF-A0A699WTJ0-F1
#
_cell.length_a   1.000
_cell.length_b   1.000
_cell.length_c   1.000
_cell.angle_alpha   90.00
_cell.angle_beta   90.00
_cell.angle_gamma   90.00
#
_symmetry.space_group_name_H-M   'P 1'
#
loop_
_entity.id
_entity.type
_entity.pdbx_description
1 polymer ?
#
loop_
_entity_poly.entity_id
_entity_poly.type
_entity_poly.pdbx_seq_one_letter_code
_entity_poly.pdbx_strand_id
1 'polypeptide(L)'
;MAQELSLSPDQQTRLRQVLLLTRQHMDADRTAHQGDPAGLQAAMAFDRAKSEELIQGVLTPAQYAQYQQYKAARIGQLHTTAH
;
A
#
# COMPACT_ATOMS: atom_id res chain seq x y z
N MET A 1 9.26 8.92 -4.22
CA MET A 1 8.56 7.73 -4.76
C MET A 1 8.37 7.78 -6.27
N ALA A 2 7.60 8.70 -6.87
CA ALA A 2 7.33 8.67 -8.32
C ALA A 2 8.57 8.91 -9.22
N GLN A 3 9.45 9.84 -8.83
CA GLN A 3 10.73 10.08 -9.54
C GLN A 3 11.75 8.94 -9.33
N GLU A 4 11.71 8.28 -8.18
CA GLU A 4 12.61 7.16 -7.84
C GLU A 4 12.22 5.86 -8.57
N LEU A 5 10.94 5.73 -8.94
CA LEU A 5 10.39 4.59 -9.68
C LEU A 5 10.29 4.86 -11.19
N SER A 6 10.74 6.02 -11.67
CA SER A 6 10.65 6.43 -13.09
C SER A 6 9.26 6.14 -13.70
N LEU A 7 8.19 6.47 -12.96
CA LEU A 7 6.82 6.20 -13.40
C LEU A 7 6.42 7.12 -14.54
N SER A 8 5.70 6.59 -15.54
CA SER A 8 4.99 7.44 -16.49
C SER A 8 3.87 8.24 -15.80
N PRO A 9 3.39 9.35 -16.39
CA PRO A 9 2.27 10.11 -15.83
C PRO A 9 1.01 9.26 -15.58
N ASP A 10 0.73 8.32 -16.48
CA ASP A 10 -0.40 7.39 -16.36
C ASP A 10 -0.19 6.40 -15.21
N GLN A 11 1.01 5.81 -15.12
CA GLN A 11 1.36 4.91 -14.01
C GLN A 11 1.28 5.65 -12.66
N GLN A 12 1.73 6.90 -12.60
CA GLN A 12 1.65 7.73 -11.41
C GLN A 12 0.20 7.99 -11.00
N THR A 13 -0.68 8.30 -11.96
CA THR A 13 -2.10 8.54 -11.71
C THR A 13 -2.78 7.29 -11.19
N ARG A 14 -2.57 6.15 -11.84
CA ARG A 14 -3.16 4.86 -11.43
C ARG A 14 -2.64 4.40 -10.08
N LEU A 15 -1.33 4.50 -9.84
CA LEU A 15 -0.74 4.16 -8.54
C LEU A 15 -1.34 5.02 -7.42
N ARG A 16 -1.50 6.33 -7.64
CA ARG A 16 -2.13 7.23 -6.67
C ARG A 16 -3.58 6.85 -6.39
N GLN A 17 -4.35 6.47 -7.42
CA GLN A 17 -5.73 6.02 -7.27
C GLN A 17 -5.81 4.73 -6.44
N VAL A 18 -4.96 3.74 -6.72
CA VAL A 18 -4.90 2.49 -5.94
C VAL A 18 -4.61 2.79 -4.48
N LEU A 19 -3.56 3.57 -4.18
CA LEU A 19 -3.18 3.92 -2.82
C LEU A 19 -4.28 4.70 -2.07
N LEU A 20 -4.99 5.59 -2.77
CA LEU A 20 -6.10 6.34 -2.19
C LEU A 20 -7.27 5.41 -1.85
N LEU A 21 -7.65 4.51 -2.76
CA LEU A 21 -8.73 3.56 -2.56
C LEU A 21 -8.43 2.61 -1.39
N THR A 22 -7.21 2.08 -1.32
CA THR A 22 -6.76 1.23 -0.21
C THR A 22 -6.86 1.95 1.13
N ARG A 23 -6.49 3.23 1.19
CA ARG A 23 -6.66 4.02 2.41
C ARG A 23 -8.13 4.18 2.80
N GLN A 24 -9.00 4.47 1.83
CA GLN A 24 -10.43 4.62 2.08
C GLN A 24 -11.05 3.32 2.62
N HIS A 25 -10.69 2.17 2.06
CA HIS A 25 -11.17 0.88 2.57
C HIS A 25 -10.63 0.60 3.99
N MET A 26 -9.35 0.83 4.25
CA MET A 26 -8.79 0.66 5.60
C MET A 26 -9.46 1.56 6.64
N ASP A 27 -9.82 2.80 6.28
CA ASP A 27 -10.55 3.71 7.16
C ASP A 27 -12.00 3.24 7.38
N ALA A 28 -12.63 2.62 6.36
CA ALA A 28 -13.94 1.98 6.50
C ALA A 28 -13.87 0.73 7.40
N ASP A 29 -12.87 -0.14 7.22
CA ASP A 29 -12.65 -1.34 8.03
C ASP A 29 -12.46 -1.01 9.50
N ARG A 30 -11.70 0.04 9.81
CA ARG A 30 -11.55 0.55 11.19
C ARG A 30 -12.87 0.90 11.85
N THR A 31 -13.81 1.42 11.06
CA THR A 31 -15.15 1.76 11.54
C THR A 31 -16.04 0.53 11.64
N ALA A 32 -15.96 -0.38 10.66
CA ALA A 32 -16.77 -1.59 10.58
C ALA A 32 -16.39 -2.64 11.65
N HIS A 33 -15.11 -2.72 12.01
CA HIS A 33 -14.57 -3.69 12.97
C HIS A 33 -14.25 -3.06 14.34
N GLN A 34 -15.00 -2.02 14.73
CA GLN A 34 -14.87 -1.46 16.08
C GLN A 34 -15.17 -2.53 17.14
N GLY A 35 -14.22 -2.74 18.05
CA GLY A 35 -14.34 -3.78 19.08
C GLY A 35 -14.00 -5.19 18.60
N ASP A 36 -13.59 -5.36 17.34
CA ASP A 36 -13.12 -6.64 16.77
C ASP A 36 -11.71 -6.49 16.16
N PRO A 37 -10.65 -6.56 17.01
CA PRO A 37 -9.28 -6.42 16.53
C PRO A 37 -8.85 -7.51 15.54
N ALA A 38 -9.38 -8.73 15.68
CA ALA A 38 -9.03 -9.85 14.82
C ALA A 38 -9.66 -9.69 13.43
N GLY A 39 -10.93 -9.31 13.35
CA GLY A 39 -11.59 -8.97 12.09
C GLY A 39 -10.96 -7.76 11.42
N LEU A 40 -10.61 -6.72 12.19
CA LEU A 40 -9.89 -5.56 11.65
C LEU A 40 -8.55 -5.97 11.03
N GLN A 41 -7.78 -6.82 11.72
CA GLN A 41 -6.50 -7.32 11.19
C GLN A 41 -6.68 -8.11 9.90
N ALA A 42 -7.69 -8.98 9.83
CA ALA A 42 -7.98 -9.78 8.65
C ALA A 42 -8.43 -8.90 7.46
N ALA A 43 -9.32 -7.94 7.70
CA ALA A 43 -9.80 -7.00 6.68
C ALA A 43 -8.66 -6.12 6.13
N MET A 44 -7.83 -5.56 7.03
CA MET A 44 -6.65 -4.80 6.63
C MET A 44 -5.64 -5.65 5.84
N ALA A 45 -5.46 -6.92 6.18
CA ALA A 45 -4.57 -7.81 5.44
C ALA A 45 -5.11 -8.09 4.02
N PHE A 46 -6.42 -8.28 3.89
CA PHE A 46 -7.10 -8.45 2.60
C PHE A 46 -6.94 -7.20 1.72
N ASP A 47 -7.20 -6.00 2.25
CA ASP A 47 -7.04 -4.75 1.54
C ASP A 47 -5.61 -4.51 1.05
N ARG A 48 -4.62 -4.87 1.88
CA ARG A 48 -3.21 -4.82 1.49
C ARG A 48 -2.93 -5.78 0.34
N ALA A 49 -3.38 -7.03 0.40
CA ALA A 49 -3.16 -8.00 -0.67
C ALA A 49 -3.79 -7.52 -1.99
N LYS A 50 -5.03 -7.05 -1.94
CA LYS A 50 -5.72 -6.49 -3.12
C LYS A 50 -5.00 -5.26 -3.69
N SER A 51 -4.50 -4.38 -2.83
CA SER A 51 -3.68 -3.25 -3.26
C SER A 51 -2.41 -3.69 -3.99
N GLU A 52 -1.72 -4.71 -3.48
CA GLU A 52 -0.49 -5.22 -4.08
C GLU A 52 -0.73 -5.79 -5.48
N GLU A 53 -1.80 -6.57 -5.65
CA GLU A 53 -2.21 -7.09 -6.97
C GLU A 53 -2.48 -5.96 -7.97
N LEU A 54 -3.20 -4.92 -7.57
CA LEU A 54 -3.48 -3.76 -8.42
C LEU A 54 -2.21 -2.99 -8.77
N ILE A 55 -1.29 -2.81 -7.81
CA ILE A 55 -0.01 -2.12 -8.04
C ILE A 55 0.86 -2.92 -9.01
N GLN A 56 0.91 -4.25 -8.89
CA GLN A 56 1.62 -5.12 -9.83
C GLN A 56 1.06 -5.01 -11.26
N GLY A 57 -0.24 -4.75 -11.43
CA GLY A 57 -0.84 -4.47 -12.74
C GLY A 57 -0.55 -3.08 -13.32
N VAL A 58 -0.11 -2.12 -12.50
CA VAL A 58 0.23 -0.75 -12.91
C VAL A 58 1.72 -0.61 -13.22
N LEU A 59 2.56 -1.28 -12.45
CA LEU A 59 4.01 -1.19 -12.53
C LEU A 59 4.59 -2.29 -13.43
N THR A 60 5.72 -1.99 -14.07
CA THR A 60 6.55 -3.06 -14.66
C THR A 60 7.20 -3.89 -13.54
N PRO A 61 7.68 -5.12 -13.82
CA PRO A 61 8.34 -5.94 -12.82
C PRO A 61 9.52 -5.26 -12.12
N ALA A 62 10.34 -4.50 -12.87
CA ALA A 62 11.46 -3.76 -12.31
C ALA A 62 11.01 -2.63 -11.37
N GLN A 63 10.00 -1.86 -11.78
CA GLN A 63 9.41 -0.79 -10.96
C GLN A 63 8.74 -1.36 -9.71
N TYR A 64 8.09 -2.53 -9.82
CA TYR A 64 7.49 -3.21 -8.67
C TYR A 64 8.55 -3.64 -7.66
N ALA A 65 9.68 -4.20 -8.11
CA ALA A 65 10.78 -4.55 -7.21
C ALA A 65 11.33 -3.33 -6.44
N GLN A 66 11.51 -2.20 -7.12
CA GLN A 66 11.91 -0.95 -6.47
C GLN A 66 10.84 -0.42 -5.49
N TYR A 67 9.56 -0.56 -5.85
CA TYR A 67 8.45 -0.19 -4.97
C TYR A 67 8.46 -1.03 -3.67
N GLN A 68 8.72 -2.34 -3.76
CA GLN A 68 8.86 -3.19 -2.58
C GLN A 68 10.04 -2.78 -1.70
N GLN A 69 11.18 -2.46 -2.31
CA GLN A 69 12.36 -1.97 -1.57
C GLN A 69 12.05 -0.68 -0.81
N TYR A 70 11.38 0.28 -1.45
CA TYR A 70 10.94 1.52 -0.82
C TYR A 70 9.98 1.24 0.36
N LYS A 71 9.00 0.34 0.17
CA LYS A 71 8.03 -0.02 1.20
C LYS A 71 8.71 -0.67 2.41
N ALA A 72 9.63 -1.59 2.18
CA ALA A 72 10.41 -2.26 3.23
C ALA A 72 11.27 -1.26 4.01
N ALA A 73 11.96 -0.34 3.33
CA ALA A 73 12.75 0.71 3.98
C ALA A 73 11.90 1.61 4.87
N ARG A 74 10.70 1.98 4.42
CA ARG A 74 9.78 2.82 5.18
C ARG A 74 9.21 2.11 6.42
N ILE A 75 8.92 0.82 6.32
CA ILE A 75 8.51 0.00 7.48
C ILE A 75 9.67 -0.12 8.47
N GLY A 76 10.90 -0.36 7.97
CA GLY A 76 12.10 -0.42 8.80
C GLY A 76 12.37 0.87 9.56
N GLN A 77 12.16 2.04 8.94
CA GLN A 77 12.30 3.36 9.57
C GLN A 77 11.25 3.65 10.65
N LEU A 78 10.02 3.14 10.49
CA LEU A 78 8.97 3.28 11.50
C LEU A 78 9.26 2.43 12.75
N HIS A 79 9.90 1.27 12.59
CA HIS A 79 10.31 0.44 13.73
C HIS A 79 11.52 1.03 14.49
N THR A 80 12.47 1.68 13.81
CA THR A 80 13.64 2.27 14.48
C THR A 80 13.35 3.58 15.22
N THR A 81 12.25 4.26 14.92
CA THR A 81 11.83 5.50 15.63
C THR A 81 10.91 5.25 16.82
N ALA A 82 10.55 4.00 17.11
CA ALA A 82 9.69 3.60 18.22
C ALA A 82 10.46 3.20 19.50
N HIS A 83 11.73 3.63 19.64
CA HIS A 83 12.59 3.32 20.78
C HIS A 83 12.95 4.57 21.60
#